data_AF-A0A3D5TIS2-F1
#
_entry.id   AF-A0A3D5TIS2-F1
#
_cell.length_a   1.000
_cell.length_b   1.000
_cell.length_c   1.000
_cell.angle_alpha   90.00
_cell.angle_beta   90.00
_cell.angle_gamma   90.00
#
_symmetry.space_group_name_H-M   'P 1'
#
loop_
_entity.id
_entity.type
_entity.pdbx_description
1 polymer ?
#
loop_
_entity_poly.entity_id
_entity_poly.type
_entity_poly.pdbx_seq_one_letter_code
_entity_poly.pdbx_strand_id
1 'polypeptide(L)'
;MSMLYITFMGGPRFLLDGTDVSDQISSKAAAIIALVLMRATRQMRRSDIISYLWSESSDDAAKYNLRFNLWQIKKALVQADGESLLLVSKDDIKVNPNFSFLCDISEIEQAALEDINSIAELKHLLSLFRGDFFENCSLHNCENFLEYIIQRRYYLENRKLVVYHRLIRLTYENALDDDCLQFMSACEEIDPYNEDIAKIRLEILIRRSAWRDAVQYYQMFYSRLLRDVGAEPSPELQELSKQFRLQKTRDVEENVLHLEVCTIPSLPGGWMSQVLKALCQSNQITWSDHLTQRQLSDLAYLQPILPAQTPTCVPMVRVAEAFIDLITGLCTGKQACRLEIRSLNGAPLDALSRDVAEVLQKKCSHKLVIL
;
A
#
# COMPACT_ATOMS: atom_id res chain seq x y z
N MET A 1 38.17 18.71 11.42
CA MET A 1 38.62 17.32 11.23
C MET A 1 38.05 16.87 9.92
N SER A 2 38.84 16.22 9.06
CA SER A 2 38.32 15.70 7.81
C SER A 2 37.36 14.55 8.10
N MET A 3 36.23 14.48 7.40
CA MET A 3 35.21 13.47 7.62
C MET A 3 34.79 12.80 6.30
N LEU A 4 34.88 11.47 6.27
CA LEU A 4 34.45 10.66 5.15
C LEU A 4 33.05 10.08 5.43
N TYR A 5 32.11 10.28 4.53
CA TYR A 5 30.83 9.59 4.53
C TYR A 5 30.83 8.53 3.43
N ILE A 6 30.52 7.29 3.80
CA ILE A 6 30.45 6.15 2.91
C ILE A 6 29.00 5.67 2.88
N THR A 7 28.43 5.51 1.70
CA THR A 7 27.12 4.87 1.56
C THR A 7 27.23 3.64 0.68
N PHE A 8 26.66 2.54 1.14
CA PHE A 8 26.54 1.29 0.41
C PHE A 8 25.09 0.82 0.26
N MET A 9 24.12 1.46 0.93
CA MET A 9 22.69 1.29 0.70
C MET A 9 22.28 2.09 -0.55
N GLY A 10 22.17 1.38 -1.67
CA GLY A 10 22.17 1.94 -3.02
C GLY A 10 23.53 1.71 -3.70
N GLY A 11 23.84 2.54 -4.70
CA GLY A 11 25.16 2.55 -5.33
C GLY A 11 26.24 3.06 -4.37
N PRO A 12 27.47 2.48 -4.37
CA PRO A 12 28.56 2.95 -3.51
C PRO A 12 28.85 4.44 -3.74
N ARG A 13 28.88 5.23 -2.66
CA ARG A 13 29.31 6.64 -2.71
C ARG A 13 30.29 6.98 -1.59
N PHE A 14 31.17 7.92 -1.89
CA PHE A 14 32.24 8.39 -1.02
C PHE A 14 32.26 9.92 -1.03
N LEU A 15 31.90 10.54 0.09
CA LEU A 15 31.93 11.99 0.27
C LEU A 15 33.03 12.34 1.26
N LEU A 16 34.10 12.94 0.77
CA LEU A 16 35.23 13.39 1.59
C LEU A 16 35.12 14.90 1.80
N ASP A 17 34.91 15.33 3.04
CA ASP A 17 34.73 16.76 3.38
C ASP A 17 33.65 17.45 2.53
N GLY A 18 32.56 16.72 2.28
CA GLY A 18 31.43 17.17 1.45
C GLY A 18 31.66 17.11 -0.06
N THR A 19 32.87 16.74 -0.51
CA THR A 19 33.18 16.56 -1.94
C THR A 19 32.95 15.11 -2.36
N ASP A 20 32.17 14.91 -3.42
CA ASP A 20 31.97 13.57 -4.00
C ASP A 20 33.23 13.11 -4.72
N VAL A 21 33.83 12.04 -4.21
CA VAL A 21 35.03 11.40 -4.77
C VAL A 21 34.72 9.99 -5.30
N SER A 22 33.44 9.65 -5.46
CA SER A 22 32.99 8.32 -5.88
C SER A 22 33.55 7.91 -7.24
N ASP A 23 33.67 8.84 -8.19
CA ASP A 23 34.25 8.59 -9.52
C ASP A 23 35.74 8.23 -9.50
N GLN A 24 36.43 8.51 -8.38
CA GLN A 24 37.83 8.15 -8.17
C GLN A 24 37.99 6.74 -7.59
N ILE A 25 36.88 6.12 -7.17
CA ILE A 25 36.84 4.79 -6.56
C ILE A 25 36.22 3.81 -7.55
N SER A 26 37.01 2.83 -8.01
CA SER A 26 36.48 1.75 -8.84
C SER A 26 35.50 0.86 -8.05
N SER A 27 34.62 0.14 -8.75
CA SER A 27 33.71 -0.84 -8.12
C SER A 27 34.46 -1.90 -7.30
N LYS A 28 35.62 -2.37 -7.77
CA LYS A 28 36.45 -3.33 -7.01
C LYS A 28 37.12 -2.68 -5.80
N ALA A 29 37.53 -1.41 -5.88
CA ALA A 29 38.03 -0.66 -4.74
C ALA A 29 36.93 -0.46 -3.68
N ALA A 30 35.71 -0.09 -4.09
CA ALA A 30 34.55 0.00 -3.21
C ALA A 30 34.24 -1.36 -2.54
N ALA A 31 34.32 -2.46 -3.29
CA ALA A 31 34.13 -3.81 -2.77
C ALA A 31 35.17 -4.19 -1.71
N ILE A 32 36.45 -3.83 -1.88
CA ILE A 32 37.48 -4.02 -0.84
C ILE A 32 37.10 -3.27 0.44
N ILE A 33 36.70 -2.00 0.31
CA ILE A 33 36.30 -1.19 1.46
C ILE A 33 35.11 -1.86 2.17
N ALA A 34 34.07 -2.24 1.44
CA ALA A 34 32.89 -2.92 2.00
C ALA A 34 33.27 -4.22 2.73
N LEU A 35 34.06 -5.09 2.10
CA LEU A 35 34.50 -6.37 2.69
C LEU A 35 35.24 -6.19 4.02
N VAL A 36 36.13 -5.19 4.11
CA VAL A 36 36.89 -4.92 5.34
C VAL A 36 36.00 -4.27 6.39
N LEU A 37 35.17 -3.29 6.01
CA LEU A 37 34.29 -2.58 6.93
C LEU A 37 33.22 -3.49 7.52
N MET A 38 32.69 -4.46 6.78
CA MET A 38 31.60 -5.32 7.26
C MET A 38 32.07 -6.48 8.15
N ARG A 39 33.38 -6.66 8.33
CA ARG A 39 33.88 -7.61 9.33
C ARG A 39 33.74 -6.98 10.72
N ALA A 40 33.26 -7.76 11.69
CA ALA A 40 33.20 -7.34 13.09
C ALA A 40 34.58 -6.90 13.62
N THR A 41 35.65 -7.56 13.17
CA THR A 41 37.05 -7.22 13.49
C THR A 41 37.58 -6.01 12.72
N ARG A 42 36.84 -5.51 11.72
CA ARG A 42 37.26 -4.47 10.76
C ARG A 42 38.61 -4.80 10.09
N GLN A 43 38.90 -6.08 9.91
CA GLN A 43 40.15 -6.61 9.37
C GLN A 43 39.88 -7.85 8.53
N MET A 44 40.62 -8.00 7.42
CA MET A 44 40.50 -9.13 6.51
C MET A 44 41.85 -9.50 5.90
N ARG A 45 42.08 -10.80 5.68
CA ARG A 45 43.31 -11.26 5.01
C ARG A 45 43.28 -10.88 3.55
N ARG A 46 44.47 -10.61 2.99
CA ARG A 46 44.63 -10.30 1.57
C ARG A 46 44.20 -11.46 0.68
N SER A 47 44.47 -12.70 1.09
CA SER A 47 44.03 -13.91 0.40
C SER A 47 42.52 -14.00 0.27
N ASP A 48 41.79 -13.60 1.32
CA ASP A 48 40.34 -13.70 1.36
C ASP A 48 39.72 -12.63 0.47
N ILE A 49 40.25 -11.40 0.49
CA ILE A 49 39.80 -10.36 -0.44
C ILE A 49 40.05 -10.78 -1.90
N ILE A 50 41.19 -11.45 -2.16
CA ILE A 50 41.49 -11.99 -3.49
C ILE A 50 40.45 -13.04 -3.89
N SER A 51 40.09 -13.97 -2.99
CA SER A 51 39.11 -15.00 -3.32
C SER A 51 37.73 -14.42 -3.62
N TYR A 52 37.35 -13.30 -3.01
CA TYR A 52 36.08 -12.62 -3.32
C TYR A 52 36.07 -11.91 -4.69
N LEU A 53 37.17 -11.25 -5.08
CA LEU A 53 37.17 -10.29 -6.19
C LEU A 53 37.91 -10.74 -7.45
N TRP A 54 38.74 -11.78 -7.35
CA TRP A 54 39.61 -12.28 -8.41
C TRP A 54 39.82 -13.80 -8.31
N SER A 55 38.77 -14.56 -7.97
CA SER A 55 38.78 -16.03 -7.87
C SER A 55 39.32 -16.73 -9.13
N GLU A 56 39.06 -16.17 -10.30
CA GLU A 56 39.48 -16.74 -11.60
C GLU A 56 40.83 -16.20 -12.11
N SER A 57 41.45 -15.26 -11.40
CA SER A 57 42.75 -14.71 -11.81
C SER A 57 43.90 -15.60 -11.36
N SER A 58 45.02 -15.55 -12.08
CA SER A 58 46.27 -16.12 -11.55
C SER A 58 46.70 -15.39 -10.28
N ASP A 59 47.44 -16.07 -9.40
CA ASP A 59 47.89 -15.53 -8.12
C ASP A 59 48.66 -14.19 -8.27
N ASP A 60 49.57 -14.10 -9.25
CA ASP A 60 50.31 -12.87 -9.54
C ASP A 60 49.40 -11.74 -10.00
N ALA A 61 48.45 -12.02 -10.91
CA ALA A 61 47.49 -11.03 -11.40
C ALA A 61 46.57 -10.54 -10.28
N ALA A 62 46.07 -11.45 -9.44
CA ALA A 62 45.23 -11.12 -8.29
C ALA A 62 45.97 -10.24 -7.27
N LYS A 63 47.21 -10.60 -6.91
CA LYS A 63 48.06 -9.80 -6.02
C LYS A 63 48.38 -8.42 -6.59
N TYR A 64 48.63 -8.33 -7.89
CA TYR A 64 48.83 -7.05 -8.58
C TYR A 64 47.55 -6.20 -8.52
N ASN A 65 46.39 -6.76 -8.87
CA ASN A 65 45.11 -6.07 -8.87
C ASN A 65 44.72 -5.57 -7.48
N LEU A 66 44.93 -6.38 -6.44
CA LEU A 66 44.72 -5.96 -5.05
C LEU A 66 45.61 -4.76 -4.70
N ARG A 67 46.90 -4.81 -5.03
CA ARG A 67 47.84 -3.72 -4.76
C ARG A 67 47.43 -2.43 -5.48
N PHE A 68 47.03 -2.54 -6.74
CA PHE A 68 46.57 -1.41 -7.54
C PHE A 68 45.32 -0.76 -6.92
N ASN A 69 44.31 -1.56 -6.55
CA ASN A 69 43.09 -1.02 -5.94
C ASN A 69 43.35 -0.42 -4.56
N LEU A 70 44.22 -1.00 -3.74
CA LEU A 70 44.63 -0.39 -2.46
C LEU A 70 45.34 0.95 -2.65
N TRP A 71 46.17 1.08 -3.69
CA TRP A 71 46.79 2.36 -4.05
C TRP A 71 45.74 3.39 -4.48
N GLN A 72 44.75 3.00 -5.29
CA GLN A 72 43.64 3.88 -5.68
C GLN A 72 42.84 4.36 -4.46
N ILE A 73 42.48 3.46 -3.55
CA ILE A 73 41.77 3.80 -2.30
C ILE A 73 42.58 4.83 -1.50
N LYS A 74 43.88 4.57 -1.30
CA LYS A 74 44.77 5.50 -0.60
C LYS A 74 44.82 6.85 -1.30
N LYS A 75 44.95 6.88 -2.62
CA LYS A 75 45.04 8.13 -3.38
C LYS A 75 43.76 8.97 -3.29
N ALA A 76 42.60 8.33 -3.36
CA ALA A 76 41.31 9.00 -3.42
C ALA A 76 40.76 9.42 -2.05
N LEU A 77 41.09 8.70 -0.97
CA LEU A 77 40.50 8.90 0.37
C LEU A 77 41.49 9.40 1.44
N VAL A 78 42.69 9.86 1.07
CA VAL A 78 43.63 10.44 2.03
C VAL A 78 43.10 11.79 2.54
N GLN A 79 43.07 11.93 3.86
CA GLN A 79 42.65 13.15 4.54
C GLN A 79 43.78 14.19 4.55
N ALA A 80 43.44 15.44 4.89
CA ALA A 80 44.39 16.55 4.91
C ALA A 80 45.59 16.35 5.87
N ASP A 81 45.43 15.50 6.89
CA ASP A 81 46.48 15.10 7.84
C ASP A 81 47.36 13.94 7.32
N GLY A 82 47.05 13.38 6.15
CA GLY A 82 47.79 12.28 5.53
C GLY A 82 47.36 10.88 5.98
N GLU A 83 46.37 10.78 6.88
CA GLU A 83 45.87 9.49 7.35
C GLU A 83 45.11 8.76 6.25
N SER A 84 45.23 7.42 6.23
CA SER A 84 44.56 6.55 5.26
C SER A 84 43.48 5.73 5.93
N LEU A 85 42.33 5.55 5.26
CA LEU A 85 41.22 4.71 5.73
C LEU A 85 41.65 3.27 6.09
N LEU A 86 42.56 2.70 5.30
CA LEU A 86 43.01 1.31 5.45
C LEU A 86 44.49 1.25 5.81
N LEU A 87 44.81 0.54 6.90
CA LEU A 87 46.16 0.13 7.23
C LEU A 87 46.44 -1.21 6.53
N VAL A 88 47.45 -1.21 5.67
CA VAL A 88 47.79 -2.37 4.83
C VAL A 88 49.08 -3.00 5.33
N SER A 89 49.03 -4.27 5.71
CA SER A 89 50.20 -5.07 6.06
C SER A 89 50.53 -6.08 4.96
N LYS A 90 51.53 -6.94 5.23
CA LYS A 90 51.93 -8.02 4.34
C LYS A 90 50.80 -9.04 4.13
N ASP A 91 50.02 -9.33 5.17
CA ASP A 91 49.07 -10.45 5.18
C ASP A 91 47.61 -10.00 5.32
N ASP A 92 47.37 -8.81 5.87
CA ASP A 92 46.03 -8.29 6.13
C ASP A 92 45.84 -6.82 5.75
N ILE A 93 44.56 -6.44 5.71
CA ILE A 93 44.08 -5.08 5.53
C ILE A 93 43.09 -4.82 6.66
N LYS A 94 43.25 -3.71 7.37
CA LYS A 94 42.38 -3.31 8.48
C LYS A 94 41.94 -1.86 8.34
N VAL A 95 40.76 -1.52 8.88
CA VAL A 95 40.35 -0.13 9.03
C VAL A 95 41.31 0.57 10.01
N ASN A 96 41.74 1.77 9.66
CA ASN A 96 42.53 2.61 10.54
C ASN A 96 41.64 3.17 11.67
N PRO A 97 41.88 2.82 12.95
CA PRO A 97 41.04 3.29 14.05
C PRO A 97 41.13 4.80 14.28
N ASN A 98 42.18 5.46 13.77
CA ASN A 98 42.36 6.90 13.87
C ASN A 98 41.68 7.68 12.73
N PHE A 99 41.17 6.97 11.72
CA PHE A 99 40.52 7.60 10.57
C PHE A 99 39.04 7.82 10.85
N SER A 100 38.58 9.06 10.78
CA SER A 100 37.18 9.40 11.05
C SER A 100 36.30 9.20 9.82
N PHE A 101 35.30 8.33 9.93
CA PHE A 101 34.32 8.10 8.88
C PHE A 101 32.94 7.75 9.46
N LEU A 102 31.90 7.95 8.66
CA LEU A 102 30.56 7.41 8.86
C LEU A 102 30.20 6.49 7.70
N CYS A 103 29.51 5.40 7.99
CA CYS A 103 29.11 4.40 7.00
C CYS A 103 27.71 3.94 7.33
N ASP A 104 26.78 4.10 6.39
CA ASP A 104 25.36 3.76 6.55
C ASP A 104 25.15 2.32 7.05
N ILE A 105 25.83 1.35 6.45
CA ILE A 105 25.70 -0.05 6.86
C ILE A 105 26.33 -0.30 8.22
N SER A 106 27.43 0.40 8.55
CA SER A 106 28.03 0.26 9.88
C SER A 106 27.06 0.72 10.96
N GLU A 107 26.40 1.85 10.74
CA GLU A 107 25.39 2.39 11.64
C GLU A 107 24.17 1.47 11.74
N ILE A 108 23.67 0.99 10.59
CA ILE A 108 22.58 0.01 10.55
C ILE A 108 22.97 -1.22 11.37
N GLU A 109 24.16 -1.81 11.20
CA GLU A 109 24.54 -3.05 11.88
C GLU A 109 24.81 -2.91 13.37
N GLN A 110 25.43 -1.79 13.77
CA GLN A 110 25.80 -1.54 15.16
C GLN A 110 24.58 -1.17 16.02
N ALA A 111 23.48 -0.73 15.40
CA ALA A 111 22.24 -0.44 16.10
C ALA A 111 21.66 -1.71 16.78
N ALA A 112 21.55 -1.66 18.10
CA ALA A 112 20.85 -2.66 18.90
C ALA A 112 19.33 -2.41 18.84
N LEU A 113 18.71 -2.78 17.71
CA LEU A 113 17.33 -2.36 17.35
C LEU A 113 16.29 -2.67 18.43
N GLU A 114 16.43 -3.78 19.15
CA GLU A 114 15.48 -4.16 20.20
C GLU A 114 15.53 -3.22 21.41
N ASP A 115 16.68 -2.59 21.68
CA ASP A 115 16.89 -1.69 22.80
C ASP A 115 16.52 -0.23 22.48
N ILE A 116 16.33 0.10 21.19
CA ILE A 116 15.97 1.44 20.75
C ILE A 116 14.50 1.71 21.06
N ASN A 117 14.25 2.73 21.89
CA ASN A 117 12.92 3.21 22.27
C ASN A 117 12.60 4.62 21.72
N SER A 118 13.46 5.16 20.86
CA SER A 118 13.29 6.47 20.24
C SER A 118 12.74 6.34 18.82
N ILE A 119 11.55 6.91 18.58
CA ILE A 119 10.97 7.00 17.23
C ILE A 119 11.88 7.79 16.28
N ALA A 120 12.51 8.86 16.77
CA ALA A 120 13.40 9.69 15.96
C ALA A 120 14.65 8.92 15.50
N GLU A 121 15.23 8.10 16.39
CA GLU A 121 16.39 7.26 16.08
C GLU A 121 16.04 6.16 15.07
N LEU A 122 14.88 5.49 15.24
CA LEU A 122 14.42 4.51 14.27
C LEU A 122 14.07 5.12 12.90
N LYS A 123 13.46 6.32 12.88
CA LYS A 123 13.24 7.10 11.64
C LYS A 123 14.57 7.44 10.96
N HIS A 124 15.60 7.78 11.74
CA HIS A 124 16.95 8.01 11.21
C HIS A 124 17.52 6.73 10.58
N LEU A 125 17.50 5.60 11.29
CA LEU A 125 17.97 4.32 10.75
C LEU A 125 17.22 3.93 9.47
N LEU A 126 15.90 4.12 9.43
CA LEU A 126 15.11 3.85 8.24
C LEU A 126 15.55 4.71 7.03
N SER A 127 15.94 5.96 7.27
CA SER A 127 16.44 6.89 6.22
C SER A 127 17.77 6.46 5.59
N LEU A 128 18.49 5.53 6.22
CA LEU A 128 19.72 4.94 5.68
C LEU A 128 19.42 3.87 4.62
N PHE A 129 18.23 3.28 4.59
CA PHE A 129 17.81 2.27 3.59
C PHE A 129 17.36 2.93 2.28
N ARG A 130 18.31 3.53 1.55
CA ARG A 130 18.04 4.32 0.32
C ARG A 130 17.92 3.50 -0.97
N GLY A 131 18.24 2.22 -0.90
CA GLY A 131 18.28 1.30 -2.03
C GLY A 131 18.92 -0.01 -1.61
N ASP A 132 19.14 -0.90 -2.56
CA ASP A 132 19.74 -2.20 -2.31
C ASP A 132 21.25 -2.08 -2.03
N PHE A 133 21.81 -3.00 -1.25
CA PHE A 133 23.26 -3.05 -1.05
C PHE A 133 24.01 -3.21 -2.38
N PHE A 134 24.93 -2.29 -2.69
CA PHE A 134 25.68 -2.26 -3.97
C PHE A 134 24.75 -2.23 -5.21
N GLU A 135 23.68 -1.45 -5.14
CA GLU A 135 22.77 -1.26 -6.27
C GLU A 135 23.50 -0.71 -7.50
N ASN A 136 23.15 -1.22 -8.69
CA ASN A 136 23.69 -0.76 -9.99
C ASN A 136 25.22 -0.79 -10.12
N CYS A 137 25.92 -1.55 -9.28
CA CYS A 137 27.37 -1.66 -9.32
C CYS A 137 27.81 -2.76 -10.30
N SER A 138 28.61 -2.41 -11.31
CA SER A 138 29.08 -3.36 -12.32
C SER A 138 30.36 -4.06 -11.87
N LEU A 139 30.26 -5.31 -11.45
CA LEU A 139 31.37 -6.13 -10.96
C LEU A 139 31.55 -7.36 -11.87
N HIS A 140 32.62 -7.34 -12.67
CA HIS A 140 32.95 -8.41 -13.60
C HIS A 140 33.92 -9.41 -12.96
N ASN A 141 33.65 -10.70 -13.18
CA ASN A 141 34.46 -11.84 -12.70
C ASN A 141 34.68 -11.74 -11.18
N CYS A 142 33.58 -11.65 -10.43
CA CYS A 142 33.51 -11.43 -8.98
C CYS A 142 32.39 -12.28 -8.36
N GLU A 143 32.23 -13.52 -8.82
CA GLU A 143 31.10 -14.41 -8.48
C GLU A 143 30.94 -14.56 -6.97
N ASN A 144 32.05 -14.83 -6.27
CA ASN A 144 32.07 -14.97 -4.81
C ASN A 144 31.59 -13.70 -4.07
N PHE A 145 31.88 -12.51 -4.60
CA PHE A 145 31.41 -11.26 -4.02
C PHE A 145 29.96 -10.95 -4.41
N LEU A 146 29.51 -11.35 -5.60
CA LEU A 146 28.10 -11.25 -5.98
C LEU A 146 27.22 -12.12 -5.07
N GLU A 147 27.66 -13.34 -4.75
CA GLU A 147 26.99 -14.20 -3.75
C GLU A 147 26.95 -13.54 -2.37
N TYR A 148 28.05 -12.90 -1.95
CA TYR A 148 28.08 -12.12 -0.71
C TYR A 148 27.07 -10.96 -0.74
N ILE A 149 26.95 -10.21 -1.85
CA ILE A 149 25.95 -9.14 -2.00
C ILE A 149 24.53 -9.69 -1.82
N ILE A 150 24.20 -10.83 -2.42
CA ILE A 150 22.86 -11.43 -2.31
C ILE A 150 22.52 -11.76 -0.85
N GLN A 151 23.43 -12.45 -0.16
CA GLN A 151 23.26 -12.78 1.26
C GLN A 151 23.11 -11.51 2.11
N ARG A 152 23.88 -10.47 1.75
CA ARG A 152 23.89 -9.20 2.47
C ARG A 152 22.60 -8.41 2.28
N ARG A 153 22.03 -8.39 1.08
CA ARG A 153 20.73 -7.76 0.81
C ARG A 153 19.63 -8.41 1.62
N TYR A 154 19.57 -9.74 1.65
CA TYR A 154 18.61 -10.48 2.47
C TYR A 154 18.75 -10.15 3.96
N TYR A 155 19.99 -10.10 4.48
CA TYR A 155 20.22 -9.72 5.88
C TYR A 155 19.75 -8.29 6.18
N LEU A 156 20.04 -7.33 5.29
CA LEU A 156 19.68 -5.92 5.47
C LEU A 156 18.17 -5.69 5.35
N GLU A 157 17.48 -6.41 4.46
CA GLU A 157 16.02 -6.37 4.35
C GLU A 157 15.34 -6.86 5.64
N ASN A 158 15.83 -7.97 6.22
CA ASN A 158 15.35 -8.42 7.52
C ASN A 158 15.61 -7.41 8.63
N ARG A 159 16.77 -6.74 8.63
CA ARG A 159 17.02 -5.64 9.57
C ARG A 159 16.07 -4.47 9.38
N LYS A 160 15.74 -4.11 8.13
CA LYS A 160 14.76 -3.07 7.81
C LYS A 160 13.38 -3.42 8.37
N LEU A 161 12.95 -4.68 8.23
CA LEU A 161 11.71 -5.18 8.84
C LEU A 161 11.71 -5.00 10.36
N VAL A 162 12.80 -5.35 11.05
CA VAL A 162 12.91 -5.13 12.51
C VAL A 162 12.74 -3.64 12.88
N VAL A 163 13.32 -2.73 12.10
CA VAL A 163 13.12 -1.27 12.29
C VAL A 163 11.64 -0.89 12.13
N TYR A 164 10.96 -1.39 11.09
CA TYR A 164 9.54 -1.16 10.90
C TYR A 164 8.70 -1.72 12.04
N HIS A 165 8.93 -2.95 12.49
CA HIS A 165 8.21 -3.54 13.61
C HIS A 165 8.35 -2.70 14.88
N ARG A 166 9.56 -2.20 15.19
CA ARG A 166 9.76 -1.31 16.34
C ARG A 166 9.05 0.03 16.16
N LEU A 167 9.10 0.65 14.97
CA LEU A 167 8.37 1.89 14.68
C LEU A 167 6.85 1.70 14.83
N ILE A 168 6.29 0.64 14.25
CA ILE A 168 4.87 0.30 14.34
C ILE A 168 4.46 0.11 15.80
N ARG A 169 5.22 -0.67 16.57
CA ARG A 169 4.94 -0.91 17.99
C ARG A 169 4.99 0.38 18.81
N LEU A 170 6.07 1.17 18.69
CA LEU A 170 6.20 2.40 19.47
C LEU A 170 5.15 3.44 19.08
N THR A 171 4.84 3.59 17.79
CA THR A 171 3.79 4.53 17.35
C THR A 171 2.40 4.07 17.82
N TYR A 172 2.12 2.76 17.79
CA TYR A 172 0.89 2.18 18.32
C TYR A 172 0.74 2.41 19.83
N GLU A 173 1.78 2.12 20.61
CA GLU A 173 1.80 2.31 22.08
C GLU A 173 1.63 3.78 22.48
N ASN A 174 2.09 4.72 21.64
CA ASN A 174 1.94 6.17 21.84
C ASN A 174 0.69 6.77 21.18
N ALA A 175 -0.23 5.95 20.66
CA ALA A 175 -1.45 6.38 19.96
C ALA A 175 -1.20 7.33 18.77
N LEU A 176 -0.04 7.22 18.12
CA LEU A 176 0.34 7.95 16.90
C LEU A 176 -0.17 7.17 15.68
N ASP A 177 -1.48 7.01 15.61
CA ASP A 177 -2.14 6.09 14.68
C ASP A 177 -1.83 6.40 13.19
N ASP A 178 -1.71 7.67 12.78
CA ASP A 178 -1.42 8.02 11.37
C ASP A 178 0.01 7.62 10.96
N ASP A 179 1.00 7.92 11.80
CA ASP A 179 2.39 7.47 11.63
C ASP A 179 2.43 5.93 11.60
N CYS A 180 1.70 5.28 12.50
CA CYS A 180 1.61 3.82 12.59
C CYS A 180 1.08 3.22 11.29
N LEU A 181 -0.06 3.72 10.78
CA LEU A 181 -0.65 3.27 9.51
C LEU A 181 0.29 3.52 8.32
N GLN A 182 1.03 4.63 8.30
CA GLN A 182 2.02 4.89 7.24
C GLN A 182 3.15 3.85 7.27
N PHE A 183 3.71 3.56 8.45
CA PHE A 183 4.76 2.56 8.59
C PHE A 183 4.28 1.15 8.26
N MET A 184 3.04 0.80 8.63
CA MET A 184 2.43 -0.48 8.26
C MET A 184 2.32 -0.65 6.76
N SER A 185 1.87 0.38 6.01
CA SER A 185 1.76 0.30 4.56
C SER A 185 3.11 -0.01 3.90
N ALA A 186 4.19 0.67 4.35
CA ALA A 186 5.53 0.42 3.84
C ALA A 186 6.10 -0.94 4.27
N CYS A 187 5.74 -1.42 5.47
CA CYS A 187 6.16 -2.74 5.94
C CYS A 187 5.47 -3.87 5.17
N GLU A 188 4.19 -3.73 4.84
CA GLU A 188 3.40 -4.72 4.10
C GLU A 188 3.83 -4.88 2.63
N GLU A 189 4.57 -3.93 2.06
CA GLU A 189 5.21 -4.11 0.75
C GLU A 189 6.35 -5.14 0.81
N ILE A 190 6.95 -5.34 1.98
CA ILE A 190 8.08 -6.25 2.22
C ILE A 190 7.61 -7.56 2.86
N ASP A 191 6.77 -7.47 3.90
CA ASP A 191 6.21 -8.60 4.64
C ASP A 191 4.66 -8.55 4.64
N PRO A 192 4.01 -8.91 3.52
CA PRO A 192 2.56 -8.77 3.33
C PRO A 192 1.70 -9.77 4.13
N TYR A 193 2.32 -10.77 4.76
CA TYR A 193 1.63 -11.90 5.42
C TYR A 193 1.69 -11.82 6.95
N ASN A 194 2.26 -10.73 7.49
CA ASN A 194 2.45 -10.58 8.92
C ASN A 194 1.12 -10.35 9.66
N GLU A 195 0.64 -11.38 10.35
CA GLU A 195 -0.63 -11.33 11.09
C GLU A 195 -0.60 -10.37 12.28
N ASP A 196 0.55 -10.21 12.94
CA ASP A 196 0.69 -9.29 14.08
C ASP A 196 0.51 -7.83 13.62
N ILE A 197 1.11 -7.45 12.48
CA ILE A 197 0.89 -6.14 11.87
C ILE A 197 -0.58 -5.96 11.47
N ALA A 198 -1.18 -6.99 10.84
CA ALA A 198 -2.57 -6.94 10.42
C ALA A 198 -3.53 -6.74 11.60
N LYS A 199 -3.24 -7.38 12.73
CA LYS A 199 -3.99 -7.24 13.98
C LYS A 199 -3.96 -5.81 14.49
N ILE A 200 -2.77 -5.23 14.62
CA ILE A 200 -2.61 -3.84 15.09
C ILE A 200 -3.35 -2.87 14.15
N ARG A 201 -3.24 -3.06 12.83
CA ARG A 201 -3.95 -2.22 11.85
C ARG A 201 -5.46 -2.28 12.04
N LEU A 202 -6.02 -3.47 12.19
CA LEU A 202 -7.44 -3.65 12.44
C LEU A 202 -7.88 -3.03 13.77
N GLU A 203 -7.09 -3.18 14.84
CA GLU A 203 -7.36 -2.53 16.13
C GLU A 203 -7.40 -1.00 16.01
N ILE A 204 -6.49 -0.39 15.25
CA ILE A 204 -6.50 1.05 14.96
C ILE A 204 -7.78 1.45 14.20
N LEU A 205 -8.14 0.72 13.13
CA LEU A 205 -9.33 1.02 12.33
C LEU A 205 -10.62 0.88 13.14
N ILE A 206 -10.72 -0.15 13.99
CA ILE A 206 -11.84 -0.36 14.92
C ILE A 206 -11.94 0.78 15.92
N ARG A 207 -10.82 1.17 16.54
CA ARG A 207 -10.76 2.29 17.51
C ARG A 207 -11.22 3.60 16.87
N ARG A 208 -10.87 3.82 15.60
CA ARG A 208 -11.28 4.98 14.79
C ARG A 208 -12.71 4.88 14.23
N SER A 209 -13.42 3.78 14.47
CA SER A 209 -14.73 3.49 13.86
C SER A 209 -14.70 3.51 12.31
N ALA A 210 -13.56 3.19 11.71
CA ALA A 210 -13.37 3.10 10.27
C ALA A 210 -13.76 1.71 9.75
N TRP A 211 -15.02 1.32 9.95
CA TRP A 211 -15.50 -0.06 9.74
C TRP A 211 -15.38 -0.56 8.31
N ARG A 212 -15.67 0.31 7.33
CA ARG A 212 -15.57 -0.03 5.90
C ARG A 212 -14.13 -0.38 5.54
N ASP A 213 -13.18 0.42 6.02
CA ASP A 213 -11.75 0.21 5.79
C ASP A 213 -11.27 -1.07 6.47
N ALA A 214 -11.74 -1.35 7.69
CA ALA A 214 -11.42 -2.60 8.40
C ALA A 214 -11.92 -3.84 7.65
N VAL A 215 -13.15 -3.82 7.13
CA VAL A 215 -13.70 -4.90 6.31
C VAL A 215 -12.89 -5.09 5.03
N GLN A 216 -12.62 -4.00 4.30
CA GLN A 216 -11.88 -4.05 3.05
C GLN A 216 -10.46 -4.60 3.26
N TYR A 217 -9.77 -4.09 4.28
CA TYR A 217 -8.43 -4.52 4.63
C TYR A 217 -8.39 -6.00 5.01
N TYR A 218 -9.29 -6.46 5.89
CA TYR A 218 -9.35 -7.87 6.30
C TYR A 218 -9.62 -8.80 5.11
N GLN A 219 -10.54 -8.43 4.21
CA GLN A 219 -10.83 -9.22 3.02
C GLN A 219 -9.61 -9.31 2.08
N MET A 220 -8.94 -8.18 1.83
CA MET A 220 -7.71 -8.14 1.05
C MET A 220 -6.63 -9.03 1.67
N PHE A 221 -6.38 -8.90 2.98
CA PHE A 221 -5.39 -9.69 3.71
C PHE A 221 -5.72 -11.19 3.65
N TYR A 222 -6.97 -11.57 3.95
CA TYR A 222 -7.45 -12.94 3.89
C TYR A 222 -7.23 -13.55 2.50
N SER A 223 -7.70 -12.87 1.45
CA SER A 223 -7.57 -13.35 0.08
C SER A 223 -6.11 -13.50 -0.35
N ARG A 224 -5.25 -12.57 0.06
CA ARG A 224 -3.81 -12.61 -0.22
C ARG A 224 -3.14 -13.79 0.50
N LEU A 225 -3.39 -13.98 1.80
CA LEU A 225 -2.83 -15.08 2.58
C LEU A 225 -3.28 -16.45 2.04
N LEU A 226 -4.57 -16.60 1.73
CA LEU A 226 -5.10 -17.85 1.19
C LEU A 226 -4.53 -18.16 -0.20
N ARG A 227 -4.41 -17.15 -1.07
CA ARG A 227 -3.92 -17.34 -2.44
C ARG A 227 -2.42 -17.63 -2.48
N ASP A 228 -1.62 -16.87 -1.73
CA ASP A 228 -0.17 -16.86 -1.89
C ASP A 228 0.52 -17.84 -0.92
N VAL A 229 -0.05 -18.05 0.27
CA VAL A 229 0.50 -18.94 1.33
C VAL A 229 -0.32 -20.23 1.46
N GLY A 230 -1.59 -20.23 1.06
CA GLY A 230 -2.48 -21.40 1.21
C GLY A 230 -3.01 -21.58 2.63
N ALA A 231 -2.92 -20.53 3.46
CA ALA A 231 -3.36 -20.55 4.85
C ALA A 231 -4.53 -19.57 5.06
N GLU A 232 -5.45 -19.92 5.97
CA GLU A 232 -6.44 -18.97 6.49
C GLU A 232 -5.82 -18.12 7.61
N PRO A 233 -6.32 -16.90 7.86
CA PRO A 233 -5.89 -16.10 9.01
C PRO A 233 -6.14 -16.83 10.32
N SER A 234 -5.27 -16.56 11.29
CA SER A 234 -5.32 -17.12 12.63
C SER A 234 -6.67 -16.90 13.32
N PRO A 235 -7.02 -17.76 14.29
CA PRO A 235 -8.24 -17.59 15.09
C PRO A 235 -8.38 -16.21 15.73
N GLU A 236 -7.25 -15.59 16.10
CA GLU A 236 -7.22 -14.25 16.70
C GLU A 236 -7.71 -13.17 15.72
N LEU A 237 -7.19 -13.17 14.48
CA LEU A 237 -7.65 -12.25 13.44
C LEU A 237 -9.10 -12.53 13.03
N GLN A 238 -9.50 -13.81 12.98
CA GLN A 238 -10.88 -14.18 12.71
C GLN A 238 -11.84 -13.65 13.78
N GLU A 239 -11.48 -13.74 15.06
CA GLU A 239 -12.28 -13.20 16.16
C GLU A 239 -12.36 -11.68 16.11
N LEU A 240 -11.23 -11.00 15.88
CA LEU A 240 -11.20 -9.55 15.71
C LEU A 240 -12.15 -9.09 14.59
N SER A 241 -12.24 -9.87 13.52
CA SER A 241 -13.12 -9.57 12.39
C SER A 241 -14.61 -9.59 12.71
N LYS A 242 -15.03 -10.28 13.77
CA LYS A 242 -16.44 -10.31 14.18
C LYS A 242 -16.89 -8.94 14.68
N GLN A 243 -16.00 -8.15 15.30
CA GLN A 243 -16.33 -6.84 15.86
C GLN A 243 -16.82 -5.85 14.80
N PHE A 244 -16.21 -5.86 13.61
CA PHE A 244 -16.59 -4.99 12.50
C PHE A 244 -17.55 -5.64 11.49
N ARG A 245 -17.64 -6.98 11.46
CA ARG A 245 -18.73 -7.67 10.74
C ARG A 245 -20.10 -7.48 11.39
N LEU A 246 -20.16 -7.45 12.73
CA LEU A 246 -21.40 -7.17 13.48
C LEU A 246 -21.89 -5.72 13.29
N GLN A 247 -20.96 -4.79 13.00
CA GLN A 247 -21.32 -3.40 12.66
C GLN A 247 -21.70 -3.20 11.21
N LYS A 248 -21.25 -4.04 10.27
CA LYS A 248 -21.89 -4.13 8.93
C LYS A 248 -23.40 -4.40 9.05
N THR A 249 -23.82 -5.10 10.11
CA THR A 249 -25.22 -5.38 10.43
C THR A 249 -25.93 -4.27 11.23
N ARG A 250 -25.21 -3.25 11.74
CA ARG A 250 -25.78 -2.12 12.50
C ARG A 250 -25.68 -0.77 11.76
N ASP A 251 -24.64 -0.57 10.95
CA ASP A 251 -24.40 0.63 10.11
C ASP A 251 -24.93 0.48 8.67
N VAL A 252 -25.54 -0.66 8.33
CA VAL A 252 -26.32 -0.85 7.10
C VAL A 252 -27.65 -1.52 7.41
N GLU A 253 -28.53 -0.81 8.11
CA GLU A 253 -29.91 -0.73 7.64
C GLU A 253 -29.94 0.36 6.54
N GLU A 254 -29.26 0.14 5.40
CA GLU A 254 -29.83 0.69 4.18
C GLU A 254 -31.15 -0.08 4.04
N ASN A 255 -32.27 0.61 4.23
CA ASN A 255 -33.56 0.05 3.90
C ASN A 255 -33.51 -0.25 2.39
N VAL A 256 -33.23 -1.49 2.00
CA VAL A 256 -33.06 -1.87 0.59
C VAL A 256 -34.42 -2.34 0.09
N LEU A 257 -34.96 -1.61 -0.88
CA LEU A 257 -36.20 -1.97 -1.55
C LEU A 257 -35.88 -2.65 -2.88
N HIS A 258 -36.07 -3.97 -2.90
CA HIS A 258 -35.91 -4.78 -4.10
C HIS A 258 -37.21 -4.81 -4.89
N LEU A 259 -37.15 -4.42 -6.17
CA LEU A 259 -38.27 -4.41 -7.10
C LEU A 259 -37.96 -5.30 -8.30
N GLU A 260 -38.89 -6.20 -8.60
CA GLU A 260 -38.84 -7.03 -9.81
C GLU A 260 -39.82 -6.47 -10.83
N VAL A 261 -39.34 -6.17 -12.03
CA VAL A 261 -40.15 -5.55 -13.09
C VAL A 261 -39.97 -6.26 -14.43
N CYS A 262 -41.02 -6.29 -15.25
CA CYS A 262 -40.96 -6.79 -16.62
C CYS A 262 -40.90 -5.62 -17.59
N THR A 263 -39.85 -5.52 -18.41
CA THR A 263 -39.74 -4.40 -19.35
C THR A 263 -40.57 -4.64 -20.61
N ILE A 264 -41.26 -3.59 -21.09
CA ILE A 264 -42.07 -3.62 -22.32
C ILE A 264 -41.52 -2.53 -23.26
N PRO A 265 -40.52 -2.83 -24.13
CA PRO A 265 -39.81 -1.82 -24.90
C PRO A 265 -40.69 -1.07 -25.92
N SER A 266 -41.80 -1.67 -26.34
CA SER A 266 -42.75 -1.11 -27.31
C SER A 266 -43.70 -0.08 -26.71
N LEU A 267 -43.75 0.06 -25.38
CA LEU A 267 -44.64 0.98 -24.68
C LEU A 267 -43.84 2.17 -24.11
N PRO A 268 -44.09 3.41 -24.55
CA PRO A 268 -43.45 4.58 -23.96
C PRO A 268 -43.73 4.70 -22.46
N GLY A 269 -42.69 4.75 -21.64
CA GLY A 269 -42.81 4.73 -20.18
C GLY A 269 -43.21 3.38 -19.59
N GLY A 270 -43.11 2.30 -20.36
CA GLY A 270 -43.47 0.95 -19.94
C GLY A 270 -42.67 0.48 -18.73
N TRP A 271 -41.36 0.74 -18.69
CA TRP A 271 -40.55 0.41 -17.51
C TRP A 271 -40.96 1.23 -16.28
N MET A 272 -41.15 2.55 -16.42
CA MET A 272 -41.62 3.41 -15.32
C MET A 272 -42.97 2.94 -14.76
N SER A 273 -43.91 2.54 -15.63
CA SER A 273 -45.21 2.00 -15.22
C SER A 273 -45.08 0.72 -14.37
N GLN A 274 -44.11 -0.14 -14.68
CA GLN A 274 -43.86 -1.38 -13.93
C GLN A 274 -43.13 -1.13 -12.62
N VAL A 275 -42.21 -0.16 -12.58
CA VAL A 275 -41.60 0.30 -11.33
C VAL A 275 -42.66 0.87 -10.39
N LEU A 276 -43.56 1.74 -10.89
CA LEU A 276 -44.67 2.28 -10.09
C LEU A 276 -45.59 1.20 -9.54
N LYS A 277 -45.87 0.16 -10.34
CA LYS A 277 -46.65 -1.00 -9.92
C LYS A 277 -45.96 -1.75 -8.77
N ALA A 278 -44.67 -2.05 -8.92
CA ALA A 278 -43.89 -2.75 -7.91
C ALA A 278 -43.77 -1.93 -6.61
N LEU A 279 -43.54 -0.62 -6.71
CA LEU A 279 -43.54 0.31 -5.58
C LEU A 279 -44.88 0.28 -4.84
N CYS A 280 -46.01 0.30 -5.56
CA CYS A 280 -47.34 0.21 -4.96
C CYS A 280 -47.58 -1.13 -4.26
N GLN A 281 -47.09 -2.23 -4.84
CA GLN A 281 -47.24 -3.58 -4.26
C GLN A 281 -46.35 -3.80 -3.04
N SER A 282 -45.26 -3.05 -2.90
CA SER A 282 -44.36 -3.15 -1.73
C SER A 282 -45.05 -2.74 -0.43
N ASN A 283 -46.08 -1.88 -0.47
CA ASN A 283 -46.72 -1.25 0.69
C ASN A 283 -45.76 -0.56 1.68
N GLN A 284 -44.55 -0.22 1.23
CA GLN A 284 -43.49 0.40 2.06
C GLN A 284 -43.35 1.91 1.83
N ILE A 285 -44.20 2.50 0.97
CA ILE A 285 -44.05 3.89 0.51
C ILE A 285 -45.27 4.72 0.87
N THR A 286 -45.00 5.82 1.55
CA THR A 286 -45.98 6.88 1.81
C THR A 286 -45.89 7.92 0.70
N TRP A 287 -46.75 7.80 -0.32
CA TRP A 287 -46.70 8.63 -1.53
C TRP A 287 -46.72 10.16 -1.28
N SER A 288 -47.44 10.60 -0.24
CA SER A 288 -47.55 12.01 0.14
C SER A 288 -46.25 12.62 0.65
N ASP A 289 -45.28 11.79 1.07
CA ASP A 289 -43.99 12.26 1.57
C ASP A 289 -43.03 12.63 0.45
N HIS A 290 -43.31 12.16 -0.77
CA HIS A 290 -42.44 12.31 -1.93
C HIS A 290 -43.06 13.12 -3.07
N LEU A 291 -44.39 13.18 -3.15
CA LEU A 291 -45.09 13.75 -4.30
C LEU A 291 -46.23 14.68 -3.88
N THR A 292 -46.43 15.74 -4.66
CA THR A 292 -47.66 16.54 -4.61
C THR A 292 -48.85 15.75 -5.18
N GLN A 293 -50.08 16.12 -4.79
CA GLN A 293 -51.30 15.49 -5.33
C GLN A 293 -51.36 15.55 -6.87
N ARG A 294 -50.83 16.63 -7.46
CA ARG A 294 -50.76 16.81 -8.92
C ARG A 294 -49.78 15.84 -9.57
N GLN A 295 -48.59 15.67 -9.00
CA GLN A 295 -47.60 14.70 -9.50
C GLN A 295 -48.10 13.26 -9.34
N LEU A 296 -48.75 12.94 -8.22
CA LEU A 296 -49.34 11.61 -8.02
C LEU A 296 -50.45 11.31 -9.04
N SER A 297 -51.28 12.30 -9.38
CA SER A 297 -52.28 12.17 -10.46
C SER A 297 -51.61 12.03 -11.84
N ASP A 298 -50.52 12.75 -12.10
CA ASP A 298 -49.76 12.60 -13.35
C ASP A 298 -49.16 11.18 -13.50
N LEU A 299 -48.65 10.59 -12.42
CA LEU A 299 -48.16 9.20 -12.44
C LEU A 299 -49.28 8.16 -12.58
N ALA A 300 -50.47 8.45 -12.03
CA ALA A 300 -51.64 7.59 -12.17
C ALA A 300 -52.06 7.41 -13.64
N TYR A 301 -51.70 8.34 -14.53
CA TYR A 301 -51.87 8.18 -15.98
C TYR A 301 -51.11 6.97 -16.54
N LEU A 302 -49.89 6.71 -16.07
CA LEU A 302 -49.09 5.53 -16.49
C LEU A 302 -49.47 4.25 -15.74
N GLN A 303 -49.96 4.38 -14.50
CA GLN A 303 -50.23 3.25 -13.65
C GLN A 303 -51.49 3.47 -12.79
N PRO A 304 -52.68 3.03 -13.25
CA PRO A 304 -53.96 3.31 -12.60
C PRO A 304 -54.14 2.75 -11.18
N ILE A 305 -53.27 1.83 -10.73
CA ILE A 305 -53.32 1.29 -9.36
C ILE A 305 -52.86 2.30 -8.30
N LEU A 306 -52.26 3.42 -8.71
CA LEU A 306 -51.82 4.49 -7.82
C LEU A 306 -53.02 5.17 -7.11
N PRO A 307 -52.88 5.60 -5.84
CA PRO A 307 -53.98 6.15 -5.04
C PRO A 307 -54.30 7.62 -5.40
N ALA A 308 -54.65 7.88 -6.66
CA ALA A 308 -55.06 9.20 -7.15
C ALA A 308 -56.09 9.07 -8.29
N GLN A 309 -56.80 10.18 -8.58
CA GLN A 309 -57.68 10.24 -9.74
C GLN A 309 -56.87 10.12 -11.03
N THR A 310 -57.25 9.17 -11.88
CA THR A 310 -56.61 8.92 -13.17
C THR A 310 -57.03 10.00 -14.17
N PRO A 311 -56.11 10.86 -14.63
CA PRO A 311 -56.42 11.87 -15.63
C PRO A 311 -56.61 11.25 -17.02
N THR A 312 -57.36 11.92 -17.88
CA THR A 312 -57.65 11.44 -19.25
C THR A 312 -56.51 11.68 -20.24
N CYS A 313 -55.66 12.68 -20.00
CA CYS A 313 -54.50 12.98 -20.84
C CYS A 313 -53.43 13.74 -20.05
N VAL A 314 -52.18 13.26 -20.06
CA VAL A 314 -51.04 13.92 -19.40
C VAL A 314 -49.84 13.97 -20.34
N PRO A 315 -49.21 15.14 -20.55
CA PRO A 315 -47.96 15.24 -21.27
C PRO A 315 -46.86 14.38 -20.62
N MET A 316 -46.14 13.57 -21.41
CA MET A 316 -45.09 12.66 -20.90
C MET A 316 -43.95 13.35 -20.15
N VAL A 317 -43.70 14.64 -20.43
CA VAL A 317 -42.71 15.42 -19.66
C VAL A 317 -43.09 15.52 -18.18
N ARG A 318 -44.37 15.79 -17.88
CA ARG A 318 -44.86 15.88 -16.50
C ARG A 318 -44.78 14.55 -15.76
N VAL A 319 -45.06 13.47 -16.49
CA VAL A 319 -44.96 12.10 -15.98
C VAL A 319 -43.51 11.75 -15.67
N ALA A 320 -42.58 12.03 -16.58
CA ALA A 320 -41.16 11.79 -16.40
C ALA A 320 -40.58 12.60 -15.24
N GLU A 321 -40.92 13.88 -15.13
CA GLU A 321 -40.51 14.74 -14.01
C GLU A 321 -41.03 14.21 -12.67
N ALA A 322 -42.32 13.88 -12.59
CA ALA A 322 -42.91 13.30 -11.37
C ALA A 322 -42.25 11.97 -10.98
N PHE A 323 -41.88 11.14 -11.96
CA PHE A 323 -41.19 9.87 -11.71
C PHE A 323 -39.76 10.10 -11.21
N ILE A 324 -39.04 11.05 -11.83
CA ILE A 324 -37.68 11.42 -11.40
C ILE A 324 -37.71 11.92 -9.96
N ASP A 325 -38.66 12.80 -9.62
CA ASP A 325 -38.79 13.35 -8.28
C ASP A 325 -39.11 12.27 -7.25
N LEU A 326 -39.99 11.32 -7.59
CA LEU A 326 -40.31 10.17 -6.73
C LEU A 326 -39.05 9.34 -6.41
N ILE A 327 -38.36 8.85 -7.44
CA ILE A 327 -37.19 7.97 -7.25
C ILE A 327 -36.05 8.73 -6.57
N THR A 328 -35.83 10.00 -6.92
CA THR A 328 -34.85 10.85 -6.23
C THR A 328 -35.21 11.02 -4.76
N GLY A 329 -36.49 11.30 -4.46
CA GLY A 329 -37.00 11.45 -3.10
C GLY A 329 -36.87 10.18 -2.26
N LEU A 330 -37.09 9.00 -2.86
CA LEU A 330 -36.87 7.71 -2.21
C LEU A 330 -35.39 7.45 -1.92
N CYS A 331 -34.47 7.80 -2.82
CA CYS A 331 -33.04 7.56 -2.60
C CYS A 331 -32.35 8.63 -1.72
N THR A 332 -32.88 9.85 -1.66
CA THR A 332 -32.19 11.01 -1.04
C THR A 332 -32.96 11.68 0.10
N GLY A 333 -34.21 11.27 0.35
CA GLY A 333 -35.08 11.85 1.38
C GLY A 333 -34.72 11.45 2.81
N LYS A 334 -35.56 11.91 3.76
CA LYS A 334 -35.37 11.67 5.20
C LYS A 334 -35.45 10.19 5.61
N GLN A 335 -36.13 9.36 4.81
CA GLN A 335 -36.21 7.90 4.95
C GLN A 335 -35.58 7.24 3.71
N ALA A 336 -34.37 7.70 3.34
CA ALA A 336 -33.71 7.24 2.13
C ALA A 336 -33.53 5.72 2.11
N CYS A 337 -34.01 5.08 1.05
CA CYS A 337 -33.81 3.67 0.78
C CYS A 337 -32.84 3.48 -0.40
N ARG A 338 -32.17 2.33 -0.43
CA ARG A 338 -31.47 1.89 -1.64
C ARG A 338 -32.46 1.14 -2.51
N LEU A 339 -32.62 1.57 -3.76
CA LEU A 339 -33.54 0.96 -4.71
C LEU A 339 -32.76 0.02 -5.63
N GLU A 340 -33.17 -1.24 -5.67
CA GLU A 340 -32.65 -2.23 -6.61
C GLU A 340 -33.77 -2.71 -7.52
N ILE A 341 -33.71 -2.34 -8.80
CA ILE A 341 -34.74 -2.61 -9.79
C ILE A 341 -34.19 -3.65 -10.77
N ARG A 342 -34.73 -4.87 -10.72
CA ARG A 342 -34.29 -6.00 -11.54
C ARG A 342 -35.27 -6.29 -12.66
N SER A 343 -34.75 -6.44 -13.88
CA SER A 343 -35.52 -6.91 -15.03
C SER A 343 -35.70 -8.44 -15.00
N LEU A 344 -36.96 -8.91 -15.01
CA LEU A 344 -37.28 -10.34 -15.02
C LEU A 344 -37.17 -10.98 -16.41
N ASN A 345 -37.37 -10.20 -17.47
CA ASN A 345 -37.43 -10.70 -18.85
C ASN A 345 -36.21 -10.31 -19.70
N GLY A 346 -35.25 -9.57 -19.14
CA GLY A 346 -34.02 -9.16 -19.82
C GLY A 346 -34.24 -8.22 -21.02
N ALA A 347 -35.45 -7.69 -21.21
CA ALA A 347 -35.77 -6.81 -22.33
C ALA A 347 -35.23 -5.39 -22.10
N PRO A 348 -34.78 -4.68 -23.16
CA PRO A 348 -34.21 -3.33 -23.04
C PRO A 348 -35.28 -2.29 -22.67
N LEU A 349 -34.87 -1.21 -22.01
CA LEU A 349 -35.76 -0.09 -21.68
C LEU A 349 -36.29 0.60 -22.95
N ASP A 350 -37.55 1.04 -22.91
CA ASP A 350 -38.11 1.96 -23.90
C ASP A 350 -37.32 3.28 -23.92
N ALA A 351 -37.40 4.02 -25.03
CA ALA A 351 -36.56 5.20 -25.25
C ALA A 351 -36.72 6.26 -24.13
N LEU A 352 -37.96 6.54 -23.74
CA LEU A 352 -38.24 7.51 -22.68
C LEU A 352 -37.68 7.04 -21.33
N SER A 353 -37.94 5.79 -20.96
CA SER A 353 -37.45 5.23 -19.70
C SER A 353 -35.93 5.15 -19.63
N ARG A 354 -35.24 4.95 -20.76
CA ARG A 354 -33.78 4.94 -20.85
C ARG A 354 -33.20 6.31 -20.51
N ASP A 355 -33.71 7.36 -21.13
CA ASP A 355 -33.26 8.73 -20.88
C ASP A 355 -33.53 9.14 -19.42
N VAL A 356 -34.69 8.75 -18.88
CA VAL A 356 -35.03 8.97 -17.46
C VAL A 356 -34.10 8.20 -16.52
N ALA A 357 -33.77 6.94 -16.83
CA ALA A 357 -32.85 6.13 -16.04
C ALA A 357 -31.43 6.73 -16.01
N GLU A 358 -30.93 7.29 -17.12
CA GLU A 358 -29.64 7.98 -17.15
C GLU A 358 -29.62 9.22 -16.25
N VAL A 359 -30.70 10.00 -16.24
CA VAL A 359 -30.84 11.15 -15.34
C VAL A 359 -30.85 10.70 -13.87
N LEU A 360 -31.59 9.62 -13.57
CA LEU A 360 -31.68 9.06 -12.23
C LEU A 360 -30.36 8.47 -11.73
N GLN A 361 -29.59 7.79 -12.58
CA GLN A 361 -28.25 7.29 -12.25
C GLN A 361 -27.31 8.43 -11.81
N LYS A 362 -27.36 9.58 -12.50
CA LYS A 362 -26.58 10.77 -12.11
C LYS A 362 -27.06 11.36 -10.77
N LYS A 363 -28.36 11.41 -10.51
CA LYS A 363 -28.94 11.99 -9.28
C LYS A 363 -28.79 11.09 -8.05
N CYS A 364 -28.94 9.78 -8.20
CA CYS A 364 -29.00 8.83 -7.08
C CYS A 364 -27.68 8.06 -6.85
N SER A 365 -26.75 8.07 -7.80
CA SER A 365 -25.45 7.39 -7.70
C SER A 365 -25.61 5.93 -7.24
N HIS A 366 -24.83 5.47 -6.26
CA HIS A 366 -24.85 4.09 -5.76
C HIS A 366 -26.15 3.66 -5.05
N LYS A 367 -27.10 4.58 -4.82
CA LYS A 367 -28.39 4.28 -4.16
C LYS A 367 -29.47 3.77 -5.10
N LEU A 368 -29.27 3.85 -6.41
CA LEU A 368 -30.16 3.28 -7.43
C LEU A 368 -29.39 2.28 -8.30
N VAL A 369 -29.75 1.00 -8.18
CA VAL A 369 -29.18 -0.07 -9.00
C VAL A 369 -30.25 -0.57 -9.97
N ILE A 370 -29.95 -0.57 -11.26
CA ILE A 370 -30.82 -1.10 -12.31
C ILE A 370 -30.11 -2.34 -12.89
N LEU A 371 -30.71 -3.52 -12.71
CA LEU A 371 -30.12 -4.84 -13.00
C LEU A 371 -30.80 -5.56 -14.16
#